data_AF-A0A9P7GX40-F1
#
_entry.id   AF-A0A9P7GX40-F1
#
_cell.length_a   1.000
_cell.length_b   1.000
_cell.length_c   1.000
_cell.angle_alpha   90.00
_cell.angle_beta   90.00
_cell.angle_gamma   90.00
#
_symmetry.space_group_name_H-M   'P 1'
#
loop_
_entity.id
_entity.type
_entity.pdbx_description
1 polymer ?
#
loop_
_entity_poly.entity_id
_entity_poly.type
_entity_poly.pdbx_seq_one_letter_code
_entity_poly.pdbx_strand_id
1 'polypeptide(L)'
;MLSRLAFSLTRTRIAPRFTTIRTMASSSVSVPPGKFEFLVVVHDKPNAREKRLEVRGTHFKNMTPHVEDGSWKMGGAILNSVPKDDSPSSLDFAGSTLVCIAESAEEVREQLNKDIYATSGVWDMDKYTGPNLPFQGCLQNELIL
;
A
#
# COMPACT_ATOMS: atom_id res chain seq x y z
N MET A 1 -11.97 -71.55 -35.57
CA MET A 1 -12.79 -70.57 -36.30
C MET A 1 -13.38 -69.64 -35.25
N LEU A 2 -13.07 -68.33 -35.32
CA LEU A 2 -13.59 -67.22 -34.47
C LEU A 2 -13.05 -67.26 -33.00
N SER A 3 -12.52 -66.20 -32.39
CA SER A 3 -12.96 -64.80 -32.43
C SER A 3 -11.81 -63.83 -32.10
N ARG A 4 -11.74 -62.72 -32.83
CA ARG A 4 -10.90 -61.55 -32.52
C ARG A 4 -11.60 -60.72 -31.44
N LEU A 5 -10.91 -60.40 -30.35
CA LEU A 5 -11.30 -59.29 -29.46
C LEU A 5 -10.47 -58.06 -29.84
N ALA A 6 -11.16 -57.03 -30.31
CA ALA A 6 -10.60 -55.74 -30.66
C ALA A 6 -10.82 -54.73 -29.53
N PHE A 7 -9.76 -53.95 -29.28
CA PHE A 7 -9.71 -52.53 -28.93
C PHE A 7 -10.60 -51.96 -27.81
N SER A 8 -9.95 -51.27 -26.86
CA SER A 8 -10.23 -49.85 -26.63
C SER A 8 -9.10 -49.21 -25.83
N LEU A 9 -8.21 -48.47 -26.50
CA LEU A 9 -7.29 -47.54 -25.85
C LEU A 9 -8.05 -46.24 -25.60
N THR A 10 -8.49 -46.02 -24.36
CA THR A 10 -9.10 -44.75 -23.94
C THR A 10 -8.01 -43.68 -23.83
N ARG A 11 -7.93 -42.84 -24.88
CA ARG A 11 -7.11 -41.63 -24.88
C ARG A 11 -7.76 -40.57 -23.99
N THR A 12 -7.31 -40.45 -22.75
CA THR A 12 -7.73 -39.38 -21.83
C THR A 12 -7.34 -38.03 -22.42
N ARG A 13 -8.32 -37.25 -22.86
CA ARG A 13 -8.11 -35.85 -23.29
C ARG A 13 -7.95 -34.99 -22.03
N ILE A 14 -6.74 -34.52 -21.78
CA ILE A 14 -6.49 -33.46 -20.80
C ILE A 14 -7.01 -32.16 -21.41
N ALA A 15 -8.09 -31.62 -20.85
CA ALA A 15 -8.59 -30.30 -21.23
C ALA A 15 -7.61 -29.22 -20.75
N PRO A 16 -7.31 -28.19 -21.57
CA PRO A 16 -6.50 -27.08 -21.11
C PRO A 16 -7.30 -26.30 -20.06
N ARG A 17 -6.73 -26.12 -18.87
CA ARG A 17 -7.26 -25.15 -17.90
C ARG A 17 -7.07 -23.77 -18.50
N PHE A 18 -8.14 -23.16 -18.98
CA PHE A 18 -8.17 -21.73 -19.28
C PHE A 18 -7.85 -20.99 -17.98
N THR A 19 -6.66 -20.43 -17.88
CA THR A 19 -6.32 -19.49 -16.82
C THR A 19 -7.16 -18.25 -17.08
N THR A 20 -8.17 -18.00 -16.24
CA THR A 20 -8.84 -16.70 -16.19
C THR A 20 -7.77 -15.66 -15.88
N ILE A 21 -7.29 -14.96 -16.90
CA ILE A 21 -6.51 -13.74 -16.71
C ILE A 21 -7.48 -12.78 -16.01
N ARG A 22 -7.25 -12.55 -14.72
CA ARG A 22 -7.94 -11.48 -13.99
C ARG A 22 -7.54 -10.17 -14.64
N THR A 23 -8.43 -9.57 -15.42
CA THR A 23 -8.29 -8.18 -15.85
C THR A 23 -8.30 -7.32 -14.58
N MET A 24 -7.16 -6.72 -14.26
CA MET A 24 -7.05 -5.77 -13.16
C MET A 24 -7.62 -4.42 -13.63
N ALA A 25 -8.71 -3.97 -13.00
CA ALA A 25 -9.15 -2.59 -13.16
C ALA A 25 -8.16 -1.69 -12.41
N SER A 26 -7.33 -0.95 -13.15
CA SER A 26 -6.49 0.10 -12.57
C SER A 26 -7.39 1.29 -12.26
N SER A 27 -7.68 1.56 -10.98
CA SER A 27 -8.22 2.86 -10.57
C SER A 27 -7.08 3.88 -10.65
N SER A 28 -6.72 4.29 -11.87
CA SER A 28 -5.79 5.39 -12.06
C SER A 28 -6.46 6.67 -11.57
N VAL A 29 -6.24 7.06 -10.30
CA VAL A 29 -6.50 8.45 -9.90
C VAL A 29 -5.64 9.31 -10.81
N SER A 30 -6.27 10.06 -11.70
CA SER A 30 -5.60 10.94 -12.64
C SER A 30 -4.91 12.05 -11.86
N VAL A 31 -3.59 12.13 -11.95
CA VAL A 31 -2.82 13.23 -11.34
C VAL A 31 -3.23 14.56 -12.02
N PRO A 32 -3.71 15.57 -11.28
CA PRO A 32 -4.10 16.85 -11.88
C PRO A 32 -2.90 17.55 -12.56
N PRO A 33 -3.14 18.36 -13.61
CA PRO A 33 -2.08 19.16 -14.23
C PRO A 33 -1.34 20.01 -13.20
N GLY A 34 -0.01 20.01 -13.26
CA GLY A 34 0.84 20.74 -12.30
C GLY A 34 1.14 19.99 -11.00
N LYS A 35 0.60 18.78 -10.82
CA LYS A 35 0.92 17.92 -9.68
C LYS A 35 1.68 16.65 -10.09
N PHE A 36 2.31 16.02 -9.11
CA PHE A 36 3.13 14.82 -9.26
C PHE A 36 2.83 13.83 -8.14
N GLU A 37 3.13 12.56 -8.36
CA GLU A 37 3.12 11.53 -7.32
C GLU A 37 4.47 11.54 -6.57
N PHE A 38 4.41 11.49 -5.25
CA PHE A 38 5.56 11.43 -4.37
C PHE A 38 5.48 10.16 -3.52
N LEU A 39 6.50 9.31 -3.62
CA LEU A 39 6.66 8.18 -2.70
C LEU A 39 7.33 8.69 -1.42
N VAL A 40 6.55 8.70 -0.36
CA VAL A 40 6.97 9.11 0.97
C VAL A 40 7.35 7.88 1.77
N VAL A 41 8.53 7.94 2.39
CA VAL A 41 8.93 7.03 3.46
C VAL A 41 9.26 7.88 4.68
N VAL A 42 8.55 7.62 5.77
CA VAL A 42 8.73 8.30 7.06
C VAL A 42 8.95 7.26 8.14
N HIS A 43 10.02 7.43 8.93
CA HIS A 43 10.34 6.53 10.01
C HIS A 43 9.66 6.94 11.31
N ASP A 44 9.34 5.97 12.15
CA ASP A 44 8.90 6.24 13.52
C ASP A 44 10.11 6.65 14.37
N LYS A 45 9.87 7.50 15.37
CA LYS A 45 10.86 7.81 16.41
C LYS A 45 11.10 6.57 17.29
N PRO A 46 12.28 6.47 17.93
CA PRO A 46 12.54 5.44 18.93
C PRO A 46 11.45 5.44 20.02
N ASN A 47 10.99 4.25 20.41
CA ASN A 47 9.96 4.06 21.45
C ASN A 47 8.58 4.69 21.14
N ALA A 48 8.27 5.02 19.88
CA ALA A 48 6.99 5.63 19.49
C ALA A 48 5.80 4.65 19.40
N ARG A 49 6.04 3.34 19.52
CA ARG A 49 5.04 2.29 19.24
C ARG A 49 3.75 2.44 20.06
N GLU A 50 3.87 2.69 21.37
CA GLU A 50 2.70 2.85 22.24
C GLU A 50 1.85 4.05 21.79
N LYS A 51 2.51 5.19 21.54
CA LYS A 51 1.83 6.39 21.06
C LYS A 51 1.19 6.18 19.68
N ARG A 52 1.87 5.46 18.79
CA ARG A 52 1.34 5.08 17.47
C ARG A 52 0.03 4.31 17.60
N LEU A 53 -0.02 3.31 18.46
CA LEU A 53 -1.24 2.52 18.69
C LEU A 53 -2.36 3.37 19.31
N GLU A 54 -2.02 4.23 20.27
CA GLU A 54 -2.97 5.16 20.92
C GLU A 54 -3.65 6.07 19.88
N VAL A 55 -2.88 6.67 18.97
CA VAL A 55 -3.40 7.66 18.01
C VAL A 55 -3.76 7.08 16.64
N ARG A 56 -3.55 5.77 16.39
CA ARG A 56 -3.82 5.09 15.10
C ARG A 56 -5.24 5.31 14.60
N GLY A 57 -6.23 5.24 15.49
CA GLY A 57 -7.63 5.48 15.12
C GLY A 57 -7.86 6.89 14.59
N THR A 58 -7.25 7.90 15.22
CA THR A 58 -7.31 9.29 14.77
C THR A 58 -6.55 9.50 13.47
N HIS A 59 -5.41 8.82 13.27
CA HIS A 59 -4.65 8.88 12.02
C HIS A 59 -5.52 8.43 10.84
N PHE A 60 -6.16 7.26 10.94
CA PHE A 60 -7.05 6.79 9.87
C PHE A 60 -8.23 7.71 9.61
N LYS A 61 -8.84 8.27 10.66
CA LYS A 61 -9.94 9.22 10.52
C LYS A 61 -9.50 10.50 9.80
N ASN A 62 -8.31 11.02 10.11
CA ASN A 62 -7.77 12.22 9.49
C ASN A 62 -7.27 11.97 8.07
N MET A 63 -6.90 10.73 7.74
CA MET A 63 -6.50 10.32 6.39
C MET A 63 -7.69 10.22 5.43
N THR A 64 -8.90 9.89 5.91
CA THR A 64 -10.08 9.66 5.03
C THR A 64 -10.32 10.79 4.02
N PRO A 65 -10.33 12.08 4.40
CA PRO A 65 -10.51 13.18 3.44
C PRO A 65 -9.42 13.22 2.35
N HIS A 66 -8.17 12.89 2.69
CA HIS A 66 -7.07 12.86 1.74
C HIS A 66 -7.18 11.72 0.72
N VAL A 67 -7.78 10.60 1.13
CA VAL A 67 -8.06 9.49 0.22
C VAL A 67 -9.24 9.83 -0.69
N GLU A 68 -10.28 10.46 -0.14
CA GLU A 68 -11.48 10.85 -0.88
C GLU A 68 -11.21 11.96 -1.91
N ASP A 69 -10.38 12.94 -1.57
CA ASP A 69 -9.97 14.02 -2.49
C ASP A 69 -8.87 13.60 -3.48
N GLY A 70 -8.29 12.41 -3.29
CA GLY A 70 -7.26 11.83 -4.13
C GLY A 70 -5.85 12.36 -3.88
N SER A 71 -5.64 13.22 -2.87
CA SER A 71 -4.31 13.69 -2.47
C SER A 71 -3.44 12.55 -1.94
N TRP A 72 -4.00 11.52 -1.30
CA TRP A 72 -3.27 10.34 -0.85
C TRP A 72 -3.81 9.09 -1.57
N LYS A 73 -2.97 8.49 -2.43
CA LYS A 73 -3.36 7.35 -3.28
C LYS A 73 -3.19 6.00 -2.59
N MET A 74 -2.18 5.89 -1.74
CA MET A 74 -1.82 4.64 -1.05
C MET A 74 -1.10 4.98 0.25
N GLY A 75 -1.29 4.14 1.26
CA GLY A 75 -0.59 4.24 2.53
C GLY A 75 -0.46 2.87 3.20
N GLY A 76 0.63 2.66 3.93
CA GLY A 76 0.89 1.44 4.65
C GLY A 76 1.93 1.60 5.76
N ALA A 77 1.90 0.70 6.74
CA ALA A 77 2.93 0.61 7.76
C ALA A 77 4.18 -0.08 7.19
N ILE A 78 5.36 0.47 7.49
CA ILE A 78 6.64 -0.21 7.28
C ILE A 78 6.93 -0.97 8.56
N LEU A 79 7.33 -2.23 8.44
CA LEU A 79 7.57 -3.12 9.57
C LEU A 79 9.03 -3.58 9.59
N ASN A 80 9.60 -3.74 10.79
CA ASN A 80 10.97 -4.23 10.95
C ASN A 80 11.08 -5.75 10.69
N SER A 81 9.96 -6.47 10.86
CA SER A 81 9.90 -7.92 10.72
C SER A 81 8.56 -8.37 10.13
N VAL A 82 8.53 -9.61 9.62
CA VAL A 82 7.31 -10.20 9.07
C VAL A 82 6.29 -10.38 10.22
N PRO A 83 5.05 -9.88 10.07
CA PRO A 83 3.98 -10.07 11.05
C PRO A 83 3.72 -11.54 11.35
N LYS A 84 3.38 -11.84 12.59
CA LYS A 84 2.87 -13.18 12.96
C LYS A 84 1.38 -13.32 12.63
N ASP A 85 0.65 -12.22 12.74
CA ASP A 85 -0.78 -12.11 12.51
C ASP A 85 -1.11 -10.66 12.09
N ASP A 86 -2.38 -10.41 11.76
CA ASP A 86 -2.86 -9.10 11.29
C ASP A 86 -3.26 -8.15 12.44
N SER A 87 -2.99 -8.51 13.71
CA SER A 87 -3.34 -7.66 14.85
C SER A 87 -2.42 -6.42 14.88
N PRO A 88 -2.95 -5.18 14.92
CA PRO A 88 -2.12 -3.98 15.01
C PRO A 88 -1.16 -3.99 16.21
N SER A 89 -1.54 -4.66 17.30
CA SER A 89 -0.72 -4.77 18.51
C SER A 89 0.44 -5.77 18.36
N SER A 90 0.42 -6.69 17.40
CA SER A 90 1.53 -7.63 17.17
C SER A 90 2.57 -7.07 16.19
N LEU A 91 2.23 -5.99 15.47
CA LEU A 91 3.08 -5.38 14.47
C LEU A 91 4.29 -4.66 15.09
N ASP A 92 5.44 -4.89 14.48
CA ASP A 92 6.72 -4.25 14.80
C ASP A 92 6.98 -3.11 13.81
N PHE A 93 6.54 -1.91 14.18
CA PHE A 93 6.54 -0.73 13.32
C PHE A 93 7.94 -0.11 13.16
N ALA A 94 8.33 0.12 11.91
CA ALA A 94 9.50 0.89 11.51
C ALA A 94 9.15 2.31 11.03
N GLY A 95 7.91 2.50 10.56
CA GLY A 95 7.48 3.75 9.94
C GLY A 95 6.21 3.61 9.12
N SER A 96 6.04 4.53 8.17
CA SER A 96 4.94 4.53 7.21
C SER A 96 5.47 4.84 5.81
N THR A 97 4.79 4.28 4.82
CA THR A 97 4.96 4.64 3.42
C THR A 97 3.64 5.22 2.89
N LEU A 98 3.72 6.27 2.08
CA LEU A 98 2.57 6.94 1.49
C LEU A 98 2.87 7.30 0.04
N VAL A 99 1.85 7.34 -0.82
CA VAL A 99 1.93 7.95 -2.13
C VAL A 99 1.02 9.17 -2.14
N CYS A 100 1.62 10.36 -2.15
CA CYS A 100 0.91 11.64 -2.09
C CYS A 100 0.94 12.33 -3.47
N ILE A 101 -0.14 13.03 -3.82
CA ILE A 101 -0.22 13.92 -4.97
C ILE A 101 -0.07 15.36 -4.49
N ALA A 102 0.93 16.07 -5.01
CA ALA A 102 1.24 17.44 -4.65
C ALA A 102 1.91 18.20 -5.80
N GLU A 103 1.96 19.53 -5.72
CA GLU A 103 2.71 20.40 -6.64
C GLU A 103 4.21 20.34 -6.37
N SER A 104 4.58 20.18 -5.10
CA SER A 104 5.98 20.11 -4.68
C SER A 104 6.17 19.23 -3.45
N ALA A 105 7.44 18.94 -3.18
CA ALA A 105 7.83 18.13 -2.06
C ALA A 105 7.60 18.82 -0.70
N GLU A 106 7.64 20.15 -0.69
CA GLU A 106 7.33 21.00 0.46
C GLU A 106 5.85 20.89 0.83
N GLU A 107 4.95 20.89 -0.16
CA GLU A 107 3.52 20.69 0.08
C GLU A 107 3.26 19.31 0.71
N VAL A 108 3.95 18.25 0.24
CA VAL A 108 3.89 16.92 0.87
C VAL A 108 4.34 17.00 2.34
N ARG A 109 5.46 17.66 2.62
CA ARG A 109 5.96 17.83 3.99
C ARG A 109 4.97 18.59 4.87
N GLU A 110 4.30 19.62 4.35
CA GLU A 110 3.26 20.36 5.07
C GLU A 110 2.02 19.50 5.36
N GLN A 111 1.59 18.68 4.40
CA GLN A 111 0.50 17.72 4.61
C GLN A 111 0.85 16.75 5.76
N LEU A 112 2.05 16.14 5.72
CA LEU A 112 2.50 15.19 6.75
C LEU A 112 2.66 15.84 8.13
N ASN A 113 3.15 17.07 8.20
CA ASN A 113 3.31 17.80 9.47
C ASN A 113 1.97 18.05 10.19
N LYS A 114 0.85 18.04 9.47
CA LYS A 114 -0.50 18.18 10.05
C LYS A 114 -1.07 16.85 10.56
N ASP A 115 -0.45 15.72 10.20
CA ASP A 115 -0.92 14.40 10.63
C ASP A 115 -0.74 14.22 12.15
N ILE A 116 -1.60 13.40 12.75
CA ILE A 116 -1.50 13.10 14.18
C ILE A 116 -0.22 12.35 14.52
N TYR A 117 0.32 11.51 13.63
CA TYR A 117 1.61 10.86 13.84
C TYR A 117 2.77 11.85 13.86
N ALA A 118 2.73 12.92 13.06
CA ALA A 118 3.73 13.99 13.16
C ALA A 118 3.56 14.81 14.45
N THR A 119 2.34 15.31 14.70
CA THR A 119 2.07 16.22 15.82
C THR A 119 2.14 15.57 17.20
N SER A 120 1.87 14.26 17.30
CA SER A 120 2.03 13.48 18.55
C SER A 120 3.44 12.93 18.76
N GLY A 121 4.37 13.18 17.83
CA GLY A 121 5.76 12.76 17.92
C GLY A 121 6.01 11.29 17.59
N VAL A 122 5.11 10.63 16.86
CA VAL A 122 5.33 9.27 16.34
C VAL A 122 6.32 9.29 15.19
N TRP A 123 6.10 10.15 14.19
CA TRP A 123 6.97 10.26 13.02
C TRP A 123 8.20 11.13 13.30
N ASP A 124 9.35 10.68 12.78
CA ASP A 124 10.60 11.42 12.74
C ASP A 124 10.66 12.27 11.46
N MET A 125 10.09 13.48 11.54
CA MET A 125 10.06 14.42 10.41
C MET A 125 11.44 15.01 10.06
N ASP A 126 12.44 14.83 10.92
CA ASP A 126 13.83 15.25 10.67
C ASP A 126 14.58 14.23 9.81
N LYS A 127 14.19 12.94 9.90
CA LYS A 127 14.70 11.84 9.07
C LYS A 127 13.78 11.45 7.92
N TYR A 128 12.89 12.36 7.53
CA TYR A 128 11.99 12.19 6.39
C TYR A 128 12.79 12.18 5.07
N THR A 129 12.77 11.04 4.36
CA THR A 129 13.52 10.83 3.11
C THR A 129 12.72 11.21 1.86
N GLY A 130 11.44 11.59 2.02
CA GLY A 130 10.46 11.66 0.93
C GLY A 130 10.55 12.80 -0.11
N PRO A 131 11.20 13.97 0.08
CA PRO A 131 10.91 15.08 -0.83
C PRO A 131 11.68 15.02 -2.15
N ASN A 132 12.71 14.17 -2.28
CA ASN A 132 13.70 14.37 -3.34
C ASN A 132 13.47 13.58 -4.62
N LEU A 133 12.44 12.72 -4.70
CA LEU A 133 12.23 11.88 -5.88
C LEU A 133 10.76 11.80 -6.29
N PRO A 134 10.38 12.37 -7.46
CA PRO A 134 9.08 12.10 -8.05
C PRO A 134 8.97 10.59 -8.33
N PHE A 135 7.85 10.01 -7.94
CA PHE A 135 7.52 8.61 -8.17
C PHE A 135 6.53 8.51 -9.32
N GLN A 136 6.59 7.46 -10.11
CA GLN A 136 5.56 7.14 -11.09
C GLN A 136 5.01 5.76 -10.77
N GLY A 137 3.83 5.72 -10.15
CA GLY A 137 3.17 4.48 -9.77
C GLY A 137 2.71 3.68 -10.98
N CYS A 138 2.99 2.38 -10.99
CA CYS A 138 2.61 1.46 -12.08
C CYS A 138 1.44 0.54 -11.68
N LEU A 139 1.18 0.33 -10.38
CA LEU A 139 0.13 -0.55 -9.87
C LEU A 139 -0.48 0.05 -8.61
N GLN A 140 -1.81 0.27 -8.61
CA GLN A 140 -2.59 0.75 -7.48
C GLN A 140 -3.65 -0.30 -7.18
N ASN A 141 -3.59 -0.93 -6.01
CA ASN A 141 -4.70 -1.67 -5.41
C ASN A 141 -4.52 -1.75 -3.87
N GLU A 142 -5.65 -1.51 -3.20
CA GLU A 142 -5.99 -1.65 -1.77
C GLU A 142 -5.02 -1.08 -0.72
N LEU A 143 -5.56 -0.14 0.05
CA LEU A 143 -5.07 0.20 1.40
C LEU A 143 -4.97 -1.11 2.21
N ILE A 144 -3.75 -1.56 2.47
CA ILE A 144 -3.50 -2.66 3.40
C ILE A 144 -3.63 -2.06 4.81
N LEU A 145 -4.84 -2.18 5.37
CA LEU A 145 -5.19 -1.74 6.72
C LEU A 145 -4.73 -2.74 7.79
#